data_AF-A0A9E4G376-F1
#
_entry.id   AF-A0A9E4G376-F1
#
_cell.length_a   1.000
_cell.length_b   1.000
_cell.length_c   1.000
_cell.angle_alpha   90.00
_cell.angle_beta   90.00
_cell.angle_gamma   90.00
#
_symmetry.space_group_name_H-M   'P 1'
#
loop_
_entity.id
_entity.type
_entity.pdbx_description
1 polymer ?
#
loop_
_entity_poly.entity_id
_entity_poly.type
_entity_poly.pdbx_seq_one_letter_code
_entity_poly.pdbx_strand_id
1 'polypeptide(L)'
;MKRLSALLVLLLLMASAMPSLAQEMLDYPSDLTECEVDLTGETINIFHFGDLSGPFAFITQPIVSALTDAVSYWNGRGGVCGAQLEQVYEDTGG
;
A
#
# COMPACT_ATOMS: atom_id res chain seq x y z
N MET A 1 -37.66 -21.88 -1.46
CA MET A 1 -36.39 -21.72 -2.21
C MET A 1 -36.10 -20.27 -2.60
N LYS A 2 -36.98 -19.56 -3.34
CA LYS A 2 -36.73 -18.15 -3.75
C LYS A 2 -36.42 -17.17 -2.61
N ARG A 3 -37.07 -17.29 -1.45
CA ARG A 3 -36.81 -16.45 -0.27
C ARG A 3 -35.47 -16.75 0.40
N LEU A 4 -35.03 -18.02 0.38
CA LEU A 4 -33.71 -18.43 0.88
C LEU A 4 -32.59 -17.94 -0.03
N SER A 5 -32.78 -18.02 -1.35
CA SER A 5 -31.84 -17.51 -2.34
C SER A 5 -31.69 -15.99 -2.26
N ALA A 6 -32.78 -15.25 -2.05
CA ALA A 6 -32.73 -13.80 -1.86
C ALA A 6 -31.98 -13.40 -0.58
N LEU A 7 -32.19 -14.12 0.52
CA LEU A 7 -31.44 -13.92 1.77
C LEU A 7 -29.95 -14.21 1.60
N LEU A 8 -29.58 -15.27 0.87
CA LEU A 8 -28.19 -15.63 0.60
C LEU A 8 -27.48 -14.56 -0.25
N VAL A 9 -28.14 -14.05 -1.29
CA VAL A 9 -27.61 -12.97 -2.14
C VAL A 9 -27.42 -11.68 -1.33
N LEU A 10 -28.37 -11.33 -0.47
CA LEU A 10 -28.24 -10.16 0.41
C LEU A 10 -27.06 -10.33 1.39
N LEU A 11 -26.88 -11.53 1.93
CA LEU A 11 -25.76 -11.84 2.83
C LEU A 11 -24.40 -11.72 2.10
N LEU A 12 -24.31 -12.22 0.86
CA LEU A 12 -23.11 -12.12 0.04
C LEU A 12 -22.77 -10.68 -0.34
N LEU A 13 -23.78 -9.85 -0.66
CA LEU A 13 -23.59 -8.43 -0.92
C LEU A 13 -23.12 -7.68 0.33
N MET A 14 -23.68 -7.99 1.50
CA MET A 14 -23.23 -7.40 2.77
C MET A 14 -21.80 -7.83 3.14
N ALA A 15 -21.45 -9.10 2.91
CA ALA A 15 -20.10 -9.62 3.12
C ALA A 15 -19.06 -8.95 2.20
N SER A 16 -19.44 -8.58 0.97
CA SER A 16 -18.54 -7.87 0.04
C SER A 16 -18.24 -6.42 0.43
N ALA A 17 -19.02 -5.81 1.33
CA ALA A 17 -18.80 -4.45 1.84
C ALA A 17 -17.91 -4.41 3.11
N MET A 18 -17.71 -5.57 3.76
CA MET A 18 -16.90 -5.68 4.99
C MET A 18 -15.37 -5.56 4.84
N PRO A 19 -14.71 -5.68 3.66
CA PRO A 19 -13.25 -5.58 3.60
C PRO A 19 -12.70 -4.23 4.09
N SER A 20 -13.50 -3.16 4.02
CA SER A 20 -13.07 -1.81 4.37
C SER A 20 -12.87 -1.57 5.87
N LEU A 21 -13.48 -2.38 6.75
CA LEU A 21 -13.42 -2.18 8.21
C LEU A 21 -12.35 -3.03 8.90
N ALA A 22 -11.71 -3.95 8.19
CA ALA A 22 -10.68 -4.84 8.73
C ALA A 22 -9.24 -4.37 8.45
N GLN A 23 -9.06 -3.31 7.65
CA GLN A 23 -7.80 -2.58 7.62
C GLN A 23 -7.70 -1.77 8.91
N GLU A 24 -7.36 -2.44 10.00
CA GLU A 24 -6.78 -1.80 11.16
C GLU A 24 -5.66 -0.89 10.64
N MET A 25 -5.79 0.41 10.89
CA MET A 25 -4.75 1.37 10.56
C MET A 25 -3.49 0.86 11.26
N LEU A 26 -2.53 0.34 10.49
CA LEU A 26 -1.22 -0.03 11.01
C LEU A 26 -0.70 1.21 11.76
N ASP A 27 -0.56 1.09 13.08
CA ASP A 27 0.00 2.14 13.91
C ASP A 27 1.49 2.21 13.55
N TYR A 28 1.81 3.10 12.62
CA TYR A 28 3.17 3.32 12.18
C TYR A 28 3.99 3.81 13.39
N PRO A 29 5.26 3.39 13.55
CA PRO A 29 6.07 3.74 14.71
C PRO A 29 5.94 5.22 15.07
N SER A 30 5.45 5.49 16.28
CA SER A 30 5.25 6.84 16.81
C SER A 30 6.54 7.52 17.23
N ASP A 31 7.60 6.73 17.44
CA ASP A 31 8.89 7.19 17.96
C ASP A 31 9.79 7.67 16.82
N LEU A 32 9.32 8.66 16.07
CA LEU A 32 10.13 9.34 15.06
C LEU A 32 11.12 10.28 15.75
N THR A 33 12.39 10.17 15.37
CA THR A 33 13.42 11.14 15.79
C THR A 33 13.31 12.41 14.96
N GLU A 34 13.78 13.53 15.50
CA GLU A 34 13.92 14.75 14.71
C GLU A 34 14.91 14.55 13.56
N CYS A 35 14.67 15.25 12.45
CA CYS A 35 15.54 15.21 11.30
C CYS A 35 16.80 16.05 11.55
N GLU A 36 17.97 15.46 11.32
CA GLU A 36 19.25 16.18 11.37
C GLU A 36 19.47 17.07 10.15
N VAL A 37 18.70 16.86 9.07
CA VAL A 37 18.81 17.54 7.78
C VAL A 37 17.43 17.95 7.25
N ASP A 38 17.40 19.05 6.49
CA ASP A 38 16.22 19.48 5.72
C ASP A 38 16.36 19.03 4.27
N LEU A 39 15.43 18.18 3.82
CA LEU A 39 15.35 17.66 2.46
C LEU A 39 14.13 18.23 1.71
N THR A 40 13.60 19.38 2.15
CA THR A 40 12.44 20.01 1.53
C THR A 40 12.68 20.24 0.03
N GLY A 41 11.77 19.72 -0.80
CA GLY A 41 11.84 19.82 -2.26
C GLY A 41 12.62 18.69 -2.93
N GLU A 42 13.30 17.84 -2.16
CA GLU A 42 13.96 16.65 -2.67
C GLU A 42 12.98 15.48 -2.87
N THR A 43 13.40 14.49 -3.65
CA THR A 43 12.68 13.23 -3.85
C THR A 43 13.58 12.05 -3.53
N ILE A 44 13.12 11.17 -2.64
CA ILE A 44 13.78 9.91 -2.30
C ILE A 44 13.15 8.81 -3.14
N ASN A 45 13.94 8.26 -4.07
CA ASN A 45 13.51 7.16 -4.92
C ASN A 45 13.65 5.81 -4.20
N ILE A 46 12.56 5.06 -4.14
CA ILE A 46 12.50 3.68 -3.69
C ILE A 46 12.49 2.81 -4.94
N PHE A 47 13.60 2.13 -5.21
CA PHE A 47 13.73 1.26 -6.38
C PHE A 47 13.20 -0.15 -6.08
N HIS A 48 12.32 -0.63 -6.94
CA HIS A 48 11.75 -1.97 -6.88
C HIS A 48 12.33 -2.80 -8.03
N PHE A 49 13.36 -3.58 -7.71
CA PHE A 49 13.87 -4.61 -8.60
C PHE A 49 13.16 -5.92 -8.29
N GLY A 50 12.30 -6.36 -9.19
CA GLY A 50 11.57 -7.60 -8.98
C GLY A 50 10.76 -7.99 -10.21
N ASP A 51 10.28 -9.22 -10.19
CA ASP A 51 9.44 -9.70 -11.26
C ASP A 51 8.06 -9.04 -11.17
N LEU A 52 7.65 -8.28 -12.18
CA LEU A 52 6.34 -7.61 -12.23
C LEU A 52 5.42 -8.22 -13.30
N SER A 53 5.98 -8.98 -14.24
CA SER A 53 5.24 -9.52 -15.40
C SER A 53 5.37 -11.05 -15.60
N GLY A 54 6.35 -11.67 -14.97
CA GLY A 54 6.73 -13.07 -15.10
C GLY A 54 6.12 -14.00 -14.05
N PRO A 55 6.70 -15.21 -13.89
CA PRO A 55 6.12 -16.28 -13.08
C PRO A 55 6.10 -16.00 -11.57
N PHE A 56 6.94 -15.08 -11.10
CA PHE A 56 7.06 -14.66 -9.70
C PHE A 56 6.40 -13.31 -9.44
N ALA A 57 5.70 -12.72 -10.42
CA ALA A 57 4.95 -11.46 -10.26
C ALA A 57 3.97 -11.48 -9.08
N PHE A 58 3.38 -12.64 -8.78
CA PHE A 58 2.47 -12.80 -7.64
C PHE A 58 3.14 -12.57 -6.27
N ILE A 59 4.48 -12.62 -6.20
CA ILE A 59 5.26 -12.32 -4.99
C ILE A 59 5.52 -10.81 -4.90
N THR A 60 5.93 -10.19 -6.00
CA THR A 60 6.33 -8.77 -6.02
C THR A 60 5.13 -7.82 -5.93
N GLN A 61 4.01 -8.14 -6.58
CA GLN A 61 2.84 -7.25 -6.63
C GLN A 61 2.28 -6.87 -5.25
N PRO A 62 2.11 -7.80 -4.28
CA PRO A 62 1.72 -7.43 -2.92
C PRO A 62 2.71 -6.49 -2.22
N ILE A 63 4.01 -6.65 -2.47
CA ILE A 63 5.07 -5.81 -1.89
C ILE A 63 4.98 -4.39 -2.44
N VAL A 64 4.80 -4.24 -3.76
CA VAL A 64 4.57 -2.94 -4.42
C VAL A 64 3.31 -2.26 -3.87
N SER A 65 2.23 -3.01 -3.67
CA SER A 65 1.01 -2.47 -3.08
C SER A 65 1.24 -1.94 -1.67
N ALA A 66 1.94 -2.69 -0.82
CA ALA A 66 2.22 -2.27 0.55
C ALA A 66 3.11 -1.01 0.61
N LEU A 67 4.10 -0.92 -0.29
CA LEU A 67 4.97 0.27 -0.38
C LEU A 67 4.22 1.48 -0.95
N THR A 68 3.25 1.27 -1.84
CA THR A 68 2.34 2.33 -2.31
C THR A 68 1.53 2.94 -1.17
N ASP A 69 1.00 2.10 -0.28
CA ASP A 69 0.26 2.56 0.91
C ASP A 69 1.18 3.34 1.86
N ALA A 70 2.40 2.84 2.10
CA ALA A 70 3.39 3.50 2.94
C ALA A 70 3.83 4.86 2.37
N VAL A 71 4.15 4.92 1.08
CA VAL A 71 4.53 6.16 0.39
C VAL A 71 3.41 7.20 0.49
N SER A 72 2.16 6.78 0.27
CA SER A 72 0.99 7.65 0.40
C SER A 72 0.83 8.17 1.83
N TYR A 73 1.01 7.30 2.82
CA TYR A 73 0.92 7.65 4.24
C TYR A 73 1.92 8.75 4.63
N TRP A 74 3.19 8.59 4.23
CA TRP A 74 4.27 9.51 4.57
C TRP A 74 4.20 10.81 3.77
N ASN A 75 4.01 10.75 2.45
CA ASN A 75 3.90 11.95 1.61
C ASN A 75 2.72 12.83 2.04
N GLY A 76 1.59 12.23 2.44
CA GLY A 76 0.44 12.94 3.00
C GLY A 76 0.71 13.66 4.33
N ARG A 77 1.87 13.41 4.96
CA ARG A 77 2.31 13.99 6.24
C ARG A 77 3.54 14.89 6.10
N GLY A 78 3.89 15.29 4.88
CA GLY A 78 5.08 16.12 4.62
C GLY A 78 6.32 15.32 4.23
N GLY A 79 6.16 14.02 3.97
CA GLY A 79 7.25 13.15 3.53
C GLY A 79 8.22 12.79 4.64
N VAL A 80 9.46 12.48 4.27
CA VAL A 80 10.54 12.14 5.20
C VAL A 80 11.53 13.30 5.22
N CYS A 81 11.62 13.99 6.35
CA CYS A 81 12.45 15.19 6.50
C CYS A 81 12.21 16.26 5.42
N GLY A 82 10.97 16.39 4.94
CA GLY A 82 10.59 17.32 3.87
C GLY A 82 10.68 16.77 2.45
N ALA A 83 11.34 15.61 2.24
CA ALA A 83 11.44 14.98 0.93
C ALA A 83 10.21 14.12 0.62
N GLN A 84 9.78 14.13 -0.64
CA GLN A 84 8.74 13.21 -1.13
C GLN A 84 9.35 11.84 -1.42
N LEU A 85 8.60 10.78 -1.16
CA LEU A 85 8.95 9.42 -1.55
C LEU A 85 8.35 9.11 -2.93
N GLU A 86 9.13 8.51 -3.82
CA GLU A 86 8.67 8.05 -5.14
C GLU A 86 9.07 6.59 -5.34
N GLN A 87 8.17 5.78 -5.91
CA GLN A 87 8.48 4.40 -6.28
C GLN A 87 8.94 4.34 -7.73
N VAL A 88 10.07 3.69 -7.97
CA VAL A 88 10.63 3.45 -9.30
C VAL A 88 10.66 1.95 -9.55
N TYR A 89 10.07 1.50 -10.65
CA TYR A 89 9.86 0.10 -10.95
C TYR A 89 10.82 -0.40 -12.04
N GLU A 90 11.52 -1.49 -11.76
CA GLU A 90 12.42 -2.17 -12.68
C GLU A 90 12.03 -3.65 -12.77
N ASP A 91 11.24 -3.98 -13.80
CA ASP A 91 10.73 -5.34 -14.02
C ASP A 91 11.85 -6.29 -14.47
N THR A 92 12.13 -7.32 -13.69
CA THR A 92 13.17 -8.31 -14.01
C THR A 92 12.65 -9.49 -14.84
N GLY A 93 11.33 -9.68 -14.97
CA GLY A 93 10.71 -10.78 -15.73
C GLY A 93 10.84 -12.18 -15.13
N GLY A 94 11.40 -12.30 -13.91
CA GLY A 94 11.60 -13.57 -13.18
C GLY A 94 13.00 -14.15 -13.28
#